data_AF-A0A0F1Q3Y3-F1
#
_entry.id   AF-A0A0F1Q3Y3-F1
#
_cell.length_a   1.000
_cell.length_b   1.000
_cell.length_c   1.000
_cell.angle_alpha   90.00
_cell.angle_beta   90.00
_cell.angle_gamma   90.00
#
_symmetry.space_group_name_H-M   'P 1'
#
loop_
_entity.id
_entity.type
_entity.pdbx_description
1 polymer ?
#
loop_
_entity_poly.entity_id
_entity_poly.type
_entity_poly.pdbx_seq_one_letter_code
_entity_poly.pdbx_strand_id
1 'polypeptide(L)' 'MSYELSHLNTLWDALGKITVRDEDGDVVTDELFLHFLTGTSLFPIWSWFESQHDEFVVAVKLYNTSIPDGST' A
#
# COMPACT_ATOMS: atom_id res chain seq x y z
N MET A 1 2.47 3.78 18.20
CA MET A 1 1.07 3.88 17.77
C MET A 1 0.92 2.88 16.64
N SER A 2 0.44 1.68 16.93
CA SER A 2 0.16 0.69 15.90
C SER A 2 -1.16 1.09 15.23
N TYR A 3 -1.18 1.23 13.91
CA TYR A 3 -2.44 1.44 13.20
C TYR A 3 -3.27 0.16 13.27
N GLU A 4 -4.57 0.28 13.49
CA GLU A 4 -5.46 -0.89 13.36
C GLU A 4 -5.53 -1.33 11.90
N LEU A 5 -5.56 -2.64 11.68
CA LEU A 5 -5.63 -3.23 10.34
C LEU A 5 -6.85 -2.73 9.55
N SER A 6 -7.99 -2.50 10.21
CA SER A 6 -9.17 -1.87 9.61
C SER A 6 -8.89 -0.47 9.05
N HIS A 7 -8.10 0.34 9.77
CA HIS A 7 -7.74 1.68 9.34
C HIS A 7 -6.77 1.62 8.14
N LEU A 8 -5.78 0.73 8.19
CA LEU A 8 -4.87 0.50 7.05
C LEU A 8 -5.62 0.02 5.81
N ASN A 9 -6.65 -0.82 5.97
CA ASN A 9 -7.50 -1.25 4.85
C ASN A 9 -8.26 -0.08 4.22
N THR A 10 -8.81 0.83 5.02
CA THR A 10 -9.45 2.05 4.51
C THR A 10 -8.47 2.93 3.75
N LEU A 11 -7.25 3.10 4.29
CA LEU A 11 -6.20 3.86 3.63
C LEU A 11 -5.75 3.18 2.33
N TRP A 12 -5.64 1.86 2.30
CA TRP A 12 -5.33 1.10 1.10
C TRP A 12 -6.39 1.24 0.01
N ASP A 13 -7.67 1.17 0.39
CA ASP A 13 -8.78 1.41 -0.54
C ASP A 13 -8.75 2.85 -1.08
N ALA A 14 -8.39 3.83 -0.24
CA ALA A 14 -8.15 5.20 -0.69
C ALA A 14 -6.95 5.30 -1.64
N LEU A 15 -5.86 4.56 -1.38
CA LEU A 15 -4.70 4.48 -2.27
C LEU A 15 -5.06 3.86 -3.63
N GLY A 16 -5.97 2.89 -3.66
CA GLY A 16 -6.47 2.32 -4.93
C GLY A 16 -7.34 3.27 -5.75
N LYS A 17 -7.81 4.37 -5.14
CA LYS A 17 -8.67 5.37 -5.78
C LYS A 17 -7.93 6.63 -6.21
N ILE A 18 -6.73 6.87 -5.69
CA ILE A 18 -5.92 8.01 -6.12
C ILE A 18 -5.44 7.82 -7.54
N THR A 19 -5.27 8.93 -8.25
CA THR A 19 -4.68 8.89 -9.57
C THR A 19 -3.19 8.62 -9.44
N VAL A 20 -2.69 7.64 -10.18
CA VAL A 20 -1.26 7.32 -10.26
C VAL A 20 -0.78 7.55 -11.69
N ARG A 21 0.46 7.99 -11.82
CA ARG A 21 1.13 8.20 -13.11
C ARG A 21 2.32 7.28 -13.23
N ASP A 22 2.58 6.80 -14.43
CA ASP A 22 3.82 6.12 -14.76
C ASP A 22 4.89 7.17 -15.05
N GLU A 23 5.95 7.19 -14.25
CA GLU A 23 7.08 8.10 -14.36
C GLU A 23 8.38 7.28 -14.41
N ASP A 24 8.98 7.21 -15.59
CA ASP A 24 10.24 6.48 -15.82
C ASP A 24 10.17 4.97 -15.48
N GLY A 25 8.98 4.37 -15.66
CA GLY A 25 8.73 2.97 -15.31
C GLY A 25 8.44 2.73 -13.82
N ASP A 26 8.34 3.79 -13.03
CA ASP A 26 7.88 3.77 -11.65
C ASP A 26 6.46 4.34 -11.55
N VAL A 27 5.59 3.67 -10.82
CA VAL A 27 4.22 4.17 -10.60
C VAL A 27 4.27 5.12 -9.41
N VAL A 28 4.08 6.41 -9.67
CA VAL A 28 4.11 7.47 -8.66
C VAL A 28 2.71 8.07 -8.45
N THR A 29 2.44 8.57 -7.25
CA THR A 29 1.16 9.23 -6.96
C THR A 29 1.05 10.55 -7.71
N ASP A 30 -0.08 10.80 -8.37
CA ASP A 30 -0.35 12.11 -8.97
C ASP A 30 -0.88 13.12 -7.93
N GLU A 31 -1.23 12.60 -6.75
CA GLU A 31 -1.85 13.34 -5.66
C GLU A 31 -1.06 13.15 -4.35
N LEU A 32 -1.29 14.06 -3.40
CA LEU A 32 -0.69 13.99 -2.07
C LEU A 32 -1.42 12.91 -1.26
N PHE A 33 -0.70 11.89 -0.80
CA PHE A 33 -1.28 10.77 -0.06
C PHE A 33 -0.70 10.72 1.35
N LEU A 34 -1.51 11.01 2.38
CA LEU A 34 -1.07 11.07 3.78
C LEU A 34 0.10 12.07 3.98
N HIS A 35 1.31 11.54 4.20
CA HIS A 35 2.55 12.31 4.35
C HIS A 35 3.45 12.22 3.12
N PHE A 36 3.02 11.51 2.07
CA PHE A 36 3.74 11.39 0.80
C PHE A 36 3.32 12.50 -0.15
N LEU A 37 4.32 13.19 -0.72
CA LEU A 37 4.10 14.26 -1.70
C LEU A 37 3.65 13.68 -3.05
N THR A 38 3.00 14.50 -3.86
CA THR A 38 2.77 14.18 -5.28
C THR A 38 4.11 13.85 -5.96
N GLY A 39 4.12 12.79 -6.77
CA GLY A 39 5.31 12.25 -7.41
C GLY A 39 6.06 11.22 -6.56
N THR A 40 5.49 10.76 -5.45
CA THR A 40 6.10 9.69 -4.66
C THR A 40 5.76 8.33 -5.26
N SER A 41 6.77 7.49 -5.47
CA SER A 41 6.60 6.09 -5.88
C SER A 41 5.66 5.32 -4.95
N LEU A 42 4.90 4.38 -5.50
CA LEU A 42 4.06 3.49 -4.70
C LEU A 42 4.86 2.53 -3.82
N PHE A 43 6.07 2.13 -4.24
CA PHE A 43 6.95 1.24 -3.46
C PHE A 43 7.21 1.68 -2.01
N PRO A 44 7.69 2.92 -1.73
CA PRO A 44 7.88 3.39 -0.36
C PRO A 44 6.55 3.51 0.41
N ILE A 45 5.44 3.82 -0.27
CA ILE A 45 4.10 3.86 0.35
C ILE A 45 3.69 2.46 0.81
N TRP A 46 3.89 1.46 -0.05
CA TRP A 46 3.66 0.05 0.25
C TRP A 46 4.52 -0.44 1.42
N SER A 47 5.82 -0.16 1.39
CA SER A 47 6.71 -0.52 2.49
C SER A 47 6.30 0.13 3.81
N TRP A 48 5.80 1.37 3.78
CA TRP A 48 5.25 2.03 4.96
C TRP A 48 4.03 1.30 5.53
N PHE A 49 3.11 0.86 4.66
CA PHE A 49 1.93 0.07 5.06
C PHE A 49 2.32 -1.23 5.78
N GLU A 50 3.26 -2.00 5.21
CA GLU A 50 3.75 -3.24 5.82
C GLU A 50 4.48 -2.97 7.15
N SER A 51 5.17 -1.83 7.25
CA SER A 51 5.81 -1.40 8.51
C SER A 51 4.82 -0.96 9.59
N GLN A 52 3.56 -0.66 9.26
CA GLN A 52 2.56 -0.27 10.28
C GLN A 52 1.96 -1.47 11.00
N HIS A 53 1.88 -2.63 10.34
CA HIS A 53 1.23 -3.82 10.88
C HIS A 53 1.71 -5.09 10.17
N ASP A 54 2.24 -6.07 10.92
CA ASP A 54 2.77 -7.32 10.36
C ASP A 54 1.76 -8.11 9.53
N GLU A 55 0.48 -8.09 9.91
CA GLU A 55 -0.59 -8.75 9.11
C GLU A 55 -0.98 -7.97 7.83
N PHE A 56 -0.47 -6.75 7.65
CA PHE A 56 -0.72 -5.96 6.44
C PHE A 56 0.35 -6.28 5.41
N VAL A 57 0.05 -7.25 4.53
CA VAL A 57 0.95 -7.66 3.44
C VAL A 57 0.46 -7.08 2.12
N VAL A 58 1.26 -6.20 1.52
CA VAL A 58 0.89 -5.51 0.26
C VAL A 58 0.78 -6.50 -0.90
N ALA A 59 1.68 -7.48 -0.96
CA ALA A 59 1.64 -8.51 -2.00
C ALA A 59 0.29 -9.27 -2.00
N VAL A 60 -0.24 -9.61 -0.82
CA VAL A 60 -1.55 -10.27 -0.67
C VAL A 60 -2.66 -9.37 -1.21
N LYS A 61 -2.58 -8.06 -0.96
CA LYS A 61 -3.55 -7.07 -1.45
C LYS A 61 -3.50 -6.89 -2.96
N LEU A 62 -2.31 -6.80 -3.55
CA LEU A 62 -2.12 -6.57 -4.98
C LEU A 62 -2.49 -7.78 -5.82
N TYR A 63 -2.07 -8.97 -5.41
CA TYR A 63 -2.27 -10.19 -6.19
C TYR A 63 -3.55 -10.93 -5.82
N ASN A 64 -4.29 -10.46 -4.82
CA ASN A 64 -5.44 -11.16 -4.21
C ASN A 64 -5.10 -12.63 -3.90
N THR A 65 -3.82 -12.91 -3.63
CA THR A 65 -3.35 -14.25 -3.28
C THR A 65 -3.66 -14.42 -1.81
N SER A 66 -4.64 -15.26 -1.48
CA SER A 66 -4.72 -15.81 -0.13
C SER A 66 -3.32 -16.30 0.25
N ILE A 67 -2.82 -15.87 1.41
CA ILE A 67 -1.55 -16.39 1.93
C ILE A 67 -1.63 -17.91 1.77
N PRO A 68 -0.71 -18.55 1.03
CA PRO A 68 -0.74 -20.00 0.90
C PRO A 68 -0.66 -20.51 2.33
N ASP A 69 -1.73 -21.16 2.76
CA ASP A 69 -1.86 -21.73 4.08
C ASP A 69 -0.58 -22.53 4.33
N GLY A 70 0.26 -22.03 5.23
CA GLY A 70 1.49 -22.67 5.64
C GLY A 70 1.16 -23.87 6.50
N SER A 71 0.42 -24.83 5.95
CA SER A 71 0.26 -26.15 6.50
C SER A 71 1.60 -26.88 6.31
N THR A 72 2.41 -26.87 7.36
CA THR A 72 3.47 -27.85 7.62
C THR A 72 3.10 -28.61 8.88
#